data_AF-A0A3D0NNJ8-F1
#
_entry.id   AF-A0A3D0NNJ8-F1
#
_cell.length_a   1.000
_cell.length_b   1.000
_cell.length_c   1.000
_cell.angle_alpha   90.00
_cell.angle_beta   90.00
_cell.angle_gamma   90.00
#
_symmetry.space_group_name_H-M   'P 1'
#
loop_
_entity.id
_entity.type
_entity.pdbx_description
1 polymer ?
#
loop_
_entity_poly.entity_id
_entity_poly.type
_entity_poly.pdbx_seq_one_letter_code
_entity_poly.pdbx_strand_id
1 'polypeptide(L)'
;MATTKVMKTVVKAAKKKATKERARAAIATAKVEATPLEEAIAKKNAKDVKVEHSLVVTAAMKELAPIAKEINVKIELAAKMDSKAGDYRLSAALMLEEARKKCEAAKIPFKKWATENIPYSYENVRKLVAVGAAPEPAKALEDLRLKNAEANKRHRDAKKVEEPPKPAPDLKREEPKPAPVELPLPPATLEAMKEMFDKLKPMAKMAFLTWAAESIGATTEYTAKIKTDFDED
;
A
#
# COMPACT_ATOMS: atom_id res chain seq x y z
N MET A 1 28.51 -41.52 -9.85
CA MET A 1 27.28 -41.25 -10.63
C MET A 1 27.05 -39.74 -10.85
N ALA A 2 28.04 -39.01 -11.39
CA ALA A 2 27.95 -37.54 -11.58
C ALA A 2 27.98 -37.09 -13.05
N THR A 3 28.23 -38.00 -13.99
CA THR A 3 28.47 -37.68 -15.41
C THR A 3 27.21 -37.60 -16.26
N THR A 4 26.08 -38.17 -15.82
CA THR A 4 24.82 -38.19 -16.59
C THR A 4 23.99 -36.90 -16.49
N LYS A 5 24.25 -36.03 -15.51
CA LYS A 5 23.47 -34.79 -15.30
C LYS A 5 23.90 -33.66 -16.25
N VAL A 6 25.17 -33.63 -16.65
CA VAL A 6 25.74 -32.58 -17.51
C VAL A 6 25.32 -32.74 -18.98
N MET A 7 25.16 -33.98 -19.48
CA MET A 7 24.70 -34.21 -20.86
C MET A 7 23.23 -33.82 -21.09
N LYS A 8 22.34 -33.95 -20.10
CA LYS A 8 20.92 -33.57 -20.23
C LYS A 8 20.71 -32.04 -20.33
N THR A 9 21.61 -31.23 -19.76
CA THR A 9 21.51 -29.76 -19.82
C THR A 9 21.95 -29.18 -21.17
N VAL A 10 22.95 -29.79 -21.83
CA VAL A 10 23.46 -29.30 -23.13
C VAL A 10 22.45 -29.57 -24.26
N VAL A 11 21.77 -30.73 -24.25
CA VAL A 11 20.75 -31.08 -25.26
C VAL A 11 19.50 -30.18 -25.17
N LYS A 12 19.11 -29.75 -23.95
CA LYS A 12 18.00 -28.79 -23.77
C LYS A 12 18.32 -27.39 -24.31
N ALA A 13 19.59 -26.95 -24.23
CA ALA A 13 20.01 -25.67 -24.77
C ALA A 13 20.00 -25.65 -26.32
N ALA A 14 20.38 -26.76 -26.97
CA ALA A 14 20.40 -26.86 -28.43
C ALA A 14 18.98 -26.86 -29.05
N LYS A 15 18.01 -27.59 -28.45
CA LYS A 15 16.61 -27.59 -28.94
C LYS A 15 15.92 -26.22 -28.85
N LYS A 16 16.30 -25.37 -27.88
CA LYS A 16 15.73 -24.02 -27.69
C LYS A 16 16.23 -23.00 -28.72
N LYS A 17 17.44 -23.19 -29.28
CA LYS A 17 17.97 -22.33 -30.36
C LYS A 17 17.30 -22.63 -31.71
N ALA A 18 17.13 -23.90 -32.08
CA ALA A 18 16.54 -24.29 -33.37
C ALA A 18 15.06 -23.89 -33.52
N THR A 19 14.30 -23.83 -32.42
CA THR A 19 12.89 -23.39 -32.44
C THR A 19 12.73 -21.87 -32.51
N LYS A 20 13.68 -21.10 -31.96
CA LYS A 20 13.67 -19.62 -32.04
C LYS A 20 13.98 -19.11 -33.45
N GLU A 21 14.77 -19.85 -34.22
CA GLU A 21 15.16 -19.47 -35.58
C GLU A 21 14.05 -19.76 -36.61
N ARG A 22 13.36 -20.90 -36.47
CA ARG A 22 12.15 -21.20 -37.27
C ARG A 22 10.98 -20.25 -36.98
N ALA A 23 10.82 -19.80 -35.74
CA ALA A 23 9.80 -18.80 -35.41
C ALA A 23 10.09 -17.42 -36.03
N ARG A 24 11.35 -17.05 -36.23
CA ARG A 24 11.71 -15.76 -36.87
C ARG A 24 11.53 -15.78 -38.39
N ALA A 25 11.74 -16.91 -39.04
CA ALA A 25 11.53 -17.03 -40.49
C ALA A 25 10.04 -17.00 -40.89
N ALA A 26 9.14 -17.52 -40.07
CA ALA A 26 7.70 -17.50 -40.35
C ALA A 26 7.04 -16.11 -40.16
N ILE A 27 7.63 -15.24 -39.32
CA ILE A 27 7.09 -13.88 -39.07
C ILE A 27 7.43 -12.94 -40.24
N ALA A 28 8.50 -13.20 -40.98
CA ALA A 28 8.92 -12.35 -42.10
C ALA A 28 8.05 -12.50 -43.36
N THR A 29 7.34 -13.61 -43.53
CA THR A 29 6.51 -13.89 -44.72
C THR A 29 5.03 -13.51 -44.57
N ALA A 30 4.59 -12.97 -43.43
CA ALA A 30 3.20 -12.61 -43.18
C ALA A 30 2.93 -11.08 -43.17
N LYS A 31 3.90 -10.26 -43.58
CA LYS A 31 3.71 -8.82 -43.79
C LYS A 31 3.04 -8.58 -45.15
N VAL A 32 1.86 -9.16 -45.32
CA VAL A 32 0.95 -8.90 -46.44
C VAL A 32 0.43 -7.47 -46.25
N GLU A 33 0.52 -6.69 -47.33
CA GLU A 33 0.11 -5.29 -47.42
C GLU A 33 -1.37 -5.15 -47.06
N ALA A 34 -1.65 -4.74 -45.82
CA ALA A 34 -2.99 -4.35 -45.41
C ALA A 34 -3.41 -3.13 -46.24
N THR A 35 -4.57 -3.22 -46.88
CA THR A 35 -5.06 -2.14 -47.73
C THR A 35 -5.35 -0.89 -46.87
N PRO A 36 -5.12 0.34 -47.36
CA PRO A 36 -5.33 1.58 -46.60
C PRO A 36 -6.75 1.74 -46.01
N LEU A 37 -7.74 1.07 -46.61
CA LEU A 37 -9.12 1.02 -46.13
C LEU A 37 -9.29 0.13 -44.89
N GLU A 38 -8.59 -1.00 -44.79
CA GLU A 38 -8.61 -1.85 -43.59
C GLU A 38 -7.95 -1.17 -42.39
N GLU A 39 -6.87 -0.41 -42.60
CA GLU A 39 -6.27 0.39 -41.53
C GLU A 39 -7.22 1.49 -41.02
N ALA A 40 -8.01 2.11 -41.89
CA ALA A 40 -8.95 3.16 -41.50
C ALA A 40 -10.14 2.59 -40.69
N ILE A 41 -10.66 1.41 -41.07
CA ILE A 41 -11.72 0.72 -40.33
C ILE A 41 -11.20 0.24 -38.97
N ALA A 42 -9.99 -0.32 -38.92
CA ALA A 42 -9.36 -0.74 -37.67
C ALA A 42 -9.14 0.44 -36.70
N LYS A 43 -8.73 1.62 -37.21
CA LYS A 43 -8.55 2.84 -36.40
C LYS A 43 -9.87 3.40 -35.86
N LYS A 44 -10.98 3.30 -36.60
CA LYS A 44 -12.31 3.71 -36.11
C LYS A 44 -12.81 2.76 -35.01
N ASN A 45 -12.78 1.45 -35.27
CA ASN A 45 -13.19 0.44 -34.28
C ASN A 45 -12.37 0.53 -32.98
N ALA A 46 -11.08 0.84 -33.07
CA ALA A 46 -10.23 1.03 -31.89
C ALA A 46 -10.64 2.25 -31.04
N LYS A 47 -11.18 3.31 -31.65
CA LYS A 47 -11.66 4.50 -30.93
C LYS A 47 -12.96 4.20 -30.18
N ASP A 48 -13.91 3.52 -30.83
CA ASP A 48 -15.20 3.21 -30.23
C ASP A 48 -15.05 2.26 -29.03
N VAL A 49 -14.21 1.22 -29.16
CA VAL A 49 -13.87 0.30 -28.05
C VAL A 49 -13.21 1.04 -26.87
N LYS A 50 -12.41 2.08 -27.13
CA LYS A 50 -11.77 2.86 -26.07
C LYS A 50 -12.77 3.71 -25.30
N VAL A 51 -13.77 4.29 -25.98
CA VAL A 51 -14.83 5.08 -25.34
C VAL A 51 -15.68 4.19 -24.45
N GLU A 52 -16.16 3.06 -24.97
CA GLU A 52 -16.97 2.11 -24.18
C GLU A 52 -16.23 1.60 -22.95
N HIS A 53 -14.94 1.22 -23.10
CA HIS A 53 -14.12 0.78 -21.98
C HIS A 53 -13.98 1.88 -20.91
N SER A 54 -13.83 3.14 -21.31
CA SER A 54 -13.71 4.26 -20.36
C SER A 54 -15.00 4.49 -19.54
N LEU A 55 -16.17 4.32 -20.17
CA LEU A 55 -17.46 4.45 -19.49
C LEU A 55 -17.68 3.30 -18.49
N VAL A 56 -17.34 2.07 -18.87
CA VAL A 56 -17.39 0.91 -17.97
C VAL A 56 -16.47 1.09 -16.77
N VAL A 57 -15.25 1.57 -16.98
CA VAL A 57 -14.30 1.84 -15.89
C VAL A 57 -14.81 2.93 -14.96
N THR A 58 -15.32 4.05 -15.48
CA THR A 58 -15.82 5.15 -14.64
C THR A 58 -17.06 4.76 -13.83
N ALA A 59 -17.97 3.98 -14.42
CA ALA A 59 -19.13 3.42 -13.70
C ALA A 59 -18.68 2.48 -12.57
N ALA A 60 -17.78 1.54 -12.86
CA ALA A 60 -17.24 0.61 -11.88
C ALA A 60 -16.51 1.32 -10.73
N MET A 61 -15.74 2.38 -11.02
CA MET A 61 -15.07 3.18 -9.98
C MET A 61 -16.06 3.88 -9.04
N LYS A 62 -17.21 4.36 -9.55
CA LYS A 62 -18.27 4.93 -8.71
C LYS A 62 -18.88 3.90 -7.77
N GLU A 63 -19.06 2.67 -8.22
CA GLU A 63 -19.55 1.57 -7.37
C GLU A 63 -18.53 1.07 -6.35
N LEU A 64 -17.24 1.11 -6.70
CA LEU A 64 -16.16 0.67 -5.82
C LEU A 64 -15.86 1.66 -4.69
N ALA A 65 -16.15 2.95 -4.89
CA ALA A 65 -15.92 4.00 -3.90
C ALA A 65 -16.62 3.77 -2.54
N PRO A 66 -17.94 3.47 -2.46
CA PRO A 66 -18.58 3.16 -1.18
C PRO A 66 -18.05 1.86 -0.57
N ILE A 67 -17.76 0.83 -1.39
CA ILE A 67 -17.20 -0.45 -0.92
C ILE A 67 -15.85 -0.22 -0.23
N ALA A 68 -14.97 0.60 -0.82
CA ALA A 68 -13.69 0.96 -0.22
C ALA A 68 -13.85 1.63 1.15
N LYS A 69 -14.81 2.57 1.28
CA LYS A 69 -15.09 3.24 2.56
C LYS A 69 -15.57 2.23 3.62
N GLU A 70 -16.49 1.34 3.28
CA GLU A 70 -16.99 0.32 4.21
C GLU A 70 -15.90 -0.66 4.63
N ILE A 71 -15.01 -1.07 3.71
CA ILE A 71 -13.83 -1.89 4.02
C ILE A 71 -12.95 -1.17 5.04
N ASN A 72 -12.63 0.11 4.81
CA ASN A 72 -11.78 0.88 5.73
C ASN A 72 -12.41 0.98 7.13
N VAL A 73 -13.71 1.26 7.21
CA VAL A 73 -14.44 1.30 8.49
C VAL A 73 -14.36 -0.05 9.22
N LYS A 74 -14.60 -1.17 8.51
CA LYS A 74 -14.53 -2.51 9.12
C LYS A 74 -13.13 -2.85 9.61
N ILE A 75 -12.10 -2.47 8.85
CA ILE A 75 -10.72 -2.71 9.27
C ILE A 75 -10.35 -1.84 10.49
N GLU A 76 -10.79 -0.60 10.56
CA GLU A 76 -10.62 0.25 11.74
C GLU A 76 -11.36 -0.30 12.97
N LEU A 77 -12.60 -0.76 12.79
CA LEU A 77 -13.36 -1.42 13.87
C LEU A 77 -12.65 -2.70 14.34
N ALA A 78 -12.07 -3.47 13.42
CA ALA A 78 -11.28 -4.64 13.78
C ALA A 78 -9.99 -4.32 14.55
N ALA A 79 -9.45 -3.11 14.41
CA ALA A 79 -8.31 -2.64 15.18
C ALA A 79 -8.72 -2.09 16.56
N LYS A 80 -9.94 -1.56 16.69
CA LYS A 80 -10.48 -0.98 17.94
C LYS A 80 -11.15 -2.01 18.84
N MET A 81 -11.82 -3.02 18.27
CA MET A 81 -12.67 -3.97 19.00
C MET A 81 -12.05 -5.37 19.02
N ASP A 82 -11.14 -5.63 19.97
CA ASP A 82 -10.39 -6.90 20.04
C ASP A 82 -11.29 -8.16 20.11
N SER A 83 -12.41 -8.09 20.83
CA SER A 83 -13.34 -9.22 20.99
C SER A 83 -14.07 -9.62 19.70
N LYS A 84 -14.34 -8.63 18.82
CA LYS A 84 -15.03 -8.81 17.52
C LYS A 84 -14.12 -8.58 16.33
N ALA A 85 -12.80 -8.51 16.56
CA ALA A 85 -11.83 -8.24 15.51
C ALA A 85 -11.88 -9.30 14.40
N GLY A 86 -12.18 -10.55 14.75
CA GLY A 86 -12.36 -11.65 13.80
C GLY A 86 -13.51 -11.39 12.83
N ASP A 87 -14.69 -11.06 13.35
CA ASP A 87 -15.90 -10.85 12.55
C ASP A 87 -15.75 -9.68 11.57
N TYR A 88 -15.19 -8.57 12.04
CA TYR A 88 -14.94 -7.41 11.19
C TYR A 88 -13.89 -7.67 10.12
N ARG A 89 -12.81 -8.41 10.43
CA ARG A 89 -11.81 -8.85 9.43
C ARG A 89 -12.41 -9.79 8.40
N LEU A 90 -13.23 -10.73 8.83
CA LEU A 90 -13.93 -11.65 7.94
C LEU A 90 -14.86 -10.89 7.00
N SER A 91 -15.65 -9.96 7.53
CA SER A 91 -16.56 -9.15 6.75
C SER A 91 -15.84 -8.25 5.75
N ALA A 92 -14.69 -7.68 6.13
CA ALA A 92 -13.82 -6.94 5.21
C ALA A 92 -13.22 -7.84 4.12
N ALA A 93 -12.83 -9.07 4.46
CA ALA A 93 -12.29 -10.04 3.50
C ALA A 93 -13.30 -10.42 2.41
N LEU A 94 -14.57 -10.60 2.77
CA LEU A 94 -15.66 -10.84 1.82
C LEU A 94 -15.88 -9.65 0.88
N MET A 95 -15.95 -8.44 1.42
CA MET A 95 -16.10 -7.21 0.62
C MET A 95 -14.92 -6.98 -0.34
N LEU A 96 -13.70 -7.34 0.08
CA LEU A 96 -12.52 -7.28 -0.78
C LEU A 96 -12.59 -8.27 -1.95
N GLU A 97 -13.21 -9.42 -1.75
CA GLU A 97 -13.40 -10.42 -2.81
C GLU A 97 -14.45 -9.98 -3.83
N GLU A 98 -15.54 -9.36 -3.37
CA GLU A 98 -16.54 -8.71 -4.21
C GLU A 98 -15.92 -7.56 -5.03
N ALA A 99 -15.12 -6.70 -4.37
CA ALA A 99 -14.40 -5.63 -5.05
C ALA A 99 -13.43 -6.17 -6.11
N ARG A 100 -12.75 -7.29 -5.84
CA ARG A 100 -11.88 -7.95 -6.82
C ARG A 100 -12.67 -8.41 -8.05
N LYS A 101 -13.81 -9.08 -7.85
CA LYS A 101 -14.69 -9.53 -8.94
C LYS A 101 -15.19 -8.36 -9.79
N LYS A 102 -15.58 -7.24 -9.15
CA LYS A 102 -15.99 -6.02 -9.86
C LYS A 102 -14.85 -5.40 -10.65
N CYS A 103 -13.64 -5.33 -10.08
CA CYS A 103 -12.46 -4.85 -10.80
C CYS A 103 -12.13 -5.74 -12.01
N GLU A 104 -12.22 -7.06 -11.85
CA GLU A 104 -11.97 -8.03 -12.94
C GLU A 104 -12.98 -7.88 -14.08
N ALA A 105 -14.27 -7.75 -13.75
CA ALA A 105 -15.33 -7.50 -14.74
C ALA A 105 -15.10 -6.20 -15.53
N ALA A 106 -14.64 -5.15 -14.86
CA ALA A 106 -14.34 -3.84 -15.46
C ALA A 106 -12.91 -3.74 -16.05
N LYS A 107 -12.11 -4.82 -16.01
CA LYS A 107 -10.69 -4.83 -16.43
C LYS A 107 -9.81 -3.78 -15.73
N ILE A 108 -10.16 -3.41 -14.49
CA ILE A 108 -9.39 -2.50 -13.64
C ILE A 108 -8.29 -3.31 -12.93
N PRO A 109 -7.02 -2.84 -12.91
CA PRO A 109 -5.96 -3.52 -12.18
C PRO A 109 -6.18 -3.43 -10.67
N PHE A 110 -6.74 -4.49 -10.07
CA PHE A 110 -7.09 -4.57 -8.65
C PHE A 110 -5.95 -4.17 -7.70
N LYS A 111 -4.69 -4.48 -8.05
CA LYS A 111 -3.52 -4.09 -7.26
C LYS A 111 -3.39 -2.58 -7.10
N LYS A 112 -3.56 -1.80 -8.17
CA LYS A 112 -3.45 -0.33 -8.14
C LYS A 112 -4.61 0.27 -7.34
N TRP A 113 -5.83 -0.21 -7.63
CA TRP A 113 -7.02 0.21 -6.91
C TRP A 113 -6.89 -0.01 -5.39
N ALA A 114 -6.44 -1.20 -4.98
CA ALA A 114 -6.28 -1.54 -3.56
C ALA A 114 -5.24 -0.66 -2.86
N THR A 115 -4.11 -0.35 -3.50
CA THR A 115 -3.06 0.50 -2.91
C THR A 115 -3.48 1.96 -2.77
N GLU A 116 -4.40 2.44 -3.60
CA GLU A 116 -4.89 3.82 -3.57
C GLU A 116 -6.04 4.00 -2.57
N ASN A 117 -6.87 2.96 -2.38
CA ASN A 117 -8.12 3.07 -1.63
C ASN A 117 -8.08 2.48 -0.21
N ILE A 118 -7.11 1.62 0.09
CA ILE A 118 -7.04 0.89 1.37
C ILE A 118 -5.71 1.21 2.06
N PRO A 119 -5.69 1.61 3.34
CA PRO A 119 -4.48 2.03 4.07
C PRO A 119 -3.55 0.86 4.47
N TYR A 120 -3.76 -0.35 3.92
CA TYR A 120 -3.01 -1.55 4.24
C TYR A 120 -2.07 -1.92 3.10
N SER A 121 -0.97 -2.61 3.45
CA SER A 121 -0.07 -3.16 2.44
C SER A 121 -0.81 -4.14 1.53
N TYR A 122 -0.45 -4.13 0.24
CA TYR A 122 -1.09 -5.00 -0.76
C TYR A 122 -0.96 -6.49 -0.40
N GLU A 123 0.11 -6.91 0.27
CA GLU A 123 0.27 -8.31 0.72
C GLU A 123 -0.77 -8.70 1.78
N ASN A 124 -1.13 -7.78 2.69
CA ASN A 124 -2.19 -8.03 3.66
C ASN A 124 -3.56 -8.09 2.97
N VAL A 125 -3.82 -7.17 2.04
CA VAL A 125 -5.04 -7.19 1.22
C VAL A 125 -5.14 -8.50 0.44
N ARG A 126 -4.05 -8.95 -0.20
CA ARG A 126 -3.99 -10.21 -0.95
C ARG A 126 -4.32 -11.42 -0.08
N LYS A 127 -3.82 -11.46 1.16
CA LYS A 127 -4.14 -12.53 2.12
C LYS A 127 -5.62 -12.51 2.50
N LEU A 128 -6.20 -11.34 2.78
CA LEU A 128 -7.62 -11.22 3.10
C LEU A 128 -8.51 -11.60 1.92
N VAL A 129 -8.15 -11.20 0.70
CA VAL A 129 -8.83 -11.62 -0.53
C VAL A 129 -8.79 -13.13 -0.72
N ALA A 130 -7.67 -13.78 -0.37
CA ALA A 130 -7.57 -15.25 -0.42
C ALA A 130 -8.48 -15.93 0.62
N VAL A 131 -8.65 -15.33 1.80
CA VAL A 131 -9.60 -15.78 2.82
C VAL A 131 -11.05 -15.61 2.35
N GLY A 132 -11.39 -14.46 1.77
CA GLY A 132 -12.73 -14.20 1.23
C GLY A 132 -13.10 -15.08 0.04
N ALA A 133 -12.11 -15.52 -0.74
CA ALA A 133 -12.31 -16.41 -1.88
C ALA A 133 -12.37 -17.91 -1.51
N ALA A 134 -12.12 -18.27 -0.25
CA ALA A 134 -12.17 -19.66 0.20
C ALA A 134 -13.63 -20.16 0.29
N PRO A 135 -13.89 -21.47 0.15
CA PRO A 135 -15.24 -22.03 0.30
C PRO A 135 -15.85 -21.79 1.69
N GLU A 136 -15.01 -21.79 2.73
CA GLU A 136 -15.39 -21.50 4.12
C GLU A 136 -14.49 -20.39 4.69
N PRO A 137 -14.84 -19.11 4.44
CA PRO A 137 -14.02 -17.95 4.80
C PRO A 137 -13.67 -17.88 6.29
N ALA A 138 -14.59 -18.27 7.17
CA ALA A 138 -14.36 -18.28 8.62
C ALA A 138 -13.25 -19.26 9.03
N LYS A 139 -13.25 -20.48 8.49
CA LYS A 139 -12.20 -21.48 8.79
C LYS A 139 -10.86 -21.05 8.20
N ALA A 140 -10.86 -20.51 6.98
CA ALA A 140 -9.63 -19.98 6.36
C ALA A 140 -9.01 -18.82 7.16
N LEU A 141 -9.83 -17.98 7.81
CA LEU A 141 -9.35 -16.92 8.67
C LEU A 141 -8.69 -17.48 9.95
N GLU A 142 -9.30 -18.47 10.58
CA GLU A 142 -8.73 -19.14 11.75
C GLU A 142 -7.43 -19.88 11.41
N ASP A 143 -7.36 -20.57 10.27
CA ASP A 143 -6.12 -21.18 9.78
C ASP A 143 -4.99 -20.15 9.61
N LEU A 144 -5.33 -18.96 9.10
CA LEU A 144 -4.37 -17.87 8.95
C LEU A 144 -3.89 -17.36 10.32
N ARG A 145 -4.77 -17.28 11.32
CA ARG A 145 -4.40 -16.90 12.69
C ARG A 145 -3.49 -17.93 13.33
N LEU A 146 -3.81 -19.22 13.21
CA LEU A 146 -3.00 -20.32 13.74
C LEU A 146 -1.61 -20.31 13.10
N LYS A 147 -1.51 -20.18 11.77
CA LYS A 147 -0.23 -20.06 11.06
C LYS A 147 0.60 -18.86 11.53
N ASN A 148 -0.03 -17.70 11.74
CA ASN A 148 0.66 -16.52 12.26
C ASN A 148 1.13 -16.71 13.70
N ALA A 149 0.32 -17.34 14.56
CA ALA A 149 0.67 -17.65 15.93
C ALA A 149 1.86 -18.63 16.00
N GLU A 150 1.85 -19.68 15.18
CA GLU A 150 2.96 -20.62 15.04
C GLU A 150 4.23 -19.96 14.53
N ALA A 151 4.13 -19.12 13.49
CA ALA A 151 5.27 -18.39 12.95
C ALA A 151 5.87 -17.45 14.00
N ASN A 152 5.03 -16.72 14.75
CA ASN A 152 5.48 -15.84 15.84
C ASN A 152 6.11 -16.64 16.98
N LYS A 153 5.55 -17.80 17.33
CA LYS A 153 6.14 -18.70 18.34
C LYS A 153 7.52 -19.17 17.89
N ARG A 154 7.65 -19.69 16.66
CA ARG A 154 8.93 -20.12 16.07
C ARG A 154 9.96 -18.99 16.04
N HIS A 155 9.56 -17.77 15.69
CA HIS A 155 10.44 -16.61 15.68
C HIS A 155 10.95 -16.26 17.10
N ARG A 156 10.08 -16.35 18.12
CA ARG A 156 10.47 -16.13 19.53
C ARG A 156 11.42 -17.22 20.01
N ASP A 157 11.14 -18.48 19.68
CA ASP A 157 11.98 -19.62 20.06
C ASP A 157 13.36 -19.53 19.38
N ALA A 158 13.42 -19.18 18.09
CA ALA A 158 14.67 -18.96 17.36
C ALA A 158 15.50 -17.82 17.98
N LYS A 159 14.87 -16.68 18.30
CA LYS A 159 15.55 -15.55 18.93
C LYS A 159 16.13 -15.90 20.31
N LYS A 160 15.46 -16.76 21.06
CA LYS A 160 15.94 -17.24 22.37
C LYS A 160 17.20 -18.11 22.26
N VAL A 161 17.36 -18.85 21.16
CA VAL A 161 18.51 -19.73 20.93
C VAL A 161 19.71 -18.95 20.36
N GLU A 162 19.45 -17.96 19.51
CA GLU A 162 20.51 -17.25 18.78
C GLU A 162 21.15 -16.09 19.55
N GLU A 163 20.50 -15.54 20.57
CA GLU A 163 21.09 -14.47 21.39
C GLU A 163 21.93 -15.14 22.50
N PRO A 164 23.28 -15.28 22.36
CA PRO A 164 24.11 -15.60 23.51
C PRO A 164 23.81 -14.56 24.59
N PRO A 165 23.82 -14.93 25.88
CA PRO A 165 23.48 -14.01 26.96
C PRO A 165 24.27 -12.74 26.74
N LYS A 166 23.57 -11.67 26.32
CA LYS A 166 24.18 -10.39 26.09
C LYS A 166 24.92 -10.09 27.38
N PRO A 167 26.27 -9.91 27.35
CA PRO A 167 27.02 -9.66 28.57
C PRO A 167 26.25 -8.59 29.33
N ALA A 168 25.92 -8.89 30.59
CA ALA A 168 25.04 -8.06 31.42
C ALA A 168 25.37 -6.62 31.10
N PRO A 169 24.39 -5.79 30.67
CA PRO A 169 24.66 -4.46 30.16
C PRO A 169 25.61 -3.84 31.16
N ASP A 170 26.85 -3.60 30.69
CA ASP A 170 27.91 -3.08 31.54
C ASP A 170 27.23 -1.93 32.25
N LEU A 171 27.16 -2.02 33.57
CA LEU A 171 26.77 -0.89 34.41
C LEU A 171 27.86 0.14 34.09
N LYS A 172 27.70 0.84 32.97
CA LYS A 172 28.04 2.24 32.85
C LYS A 172 27.28 2.81 34.01
N ARG A 173 27.98 2.81 35.16
CA ARG A 173 27.86 3.75 36.24
C ARG A 173 27.35 4.97 35.54
N GLU A 174 26.06 5.25 35.70
CA GLU A 174 25.51 6.51 35.24
C GLU A 174 26.42 7.50 35.93
N GLU A 175 27.39 8.05 35.18
CA GLU A 175 28.04 9.26 35.60
C GLU A 175 26.87 10.15 35.93
N PRO A 176 26.77 10.61 37.20
CA PRO A 176 25.59 11.29 37.69
C PRO A 176 25.25 12.30 36.63
N LYS A 177 24.10 12.11 35.99
CA LYS A 177 23.60 13.00 34.94
C LYS A 177 23.88 14.40 35.48
N PRO A 178 24.79 15.18 34.86
CA PRO A 178 25.20 16.46 35.43
C PRO A 178 23.89 17.14 35.76
N ALA A 179 23.71 17.49 37.05
CA ALA A 179 22.50 18.12 37.55
C ALA A 179 22.06 19.09 36.46
N PRO A 180 20.81 18.98 35.93
CA PRO A 180 20.38 19.74 34.78
C PRO A 180 20.95 21.12 34.94
N VAL A 181 21.93 21.48 34.10
CA VAL A 181 22.52 22.80 34.19
C VAL A 181 21.31 23.68 33.98
N GLU A 182 20.85 24.30 35.08
CA GLU A 182 19.86 25.36 35.05
C GLU A 182 20.55 26.46 34.27
N LEU A 183 20.54 26.31 32.94
CA LEU A 183 20.70 27.41 32.03
C LEU A 183 19.64 28.37 32.54
N PRO A 184 20.03 29.55 33.07
CA PRO A 184 19.08 30.51 33.56
C PRO A 184 18.08 30.66 32.44
N LEU A 185 16.82 30.26 32.69
CA LEU A 185 15.78 30.43 31.69
C LEU A 185 15.89 31.90 31.31
N PRO A 186 16.17 32.22 30.02
CA PRO A 186 16.16 33.61 29.62
C PRO A 186 14.81 34.15 30.08
N PRO A 187 14.79 35.32 30.76
CA PRO A 187 13.54 35.87 31.27
C PRO A 187 12.56 35.81 30.10
N ALA A 188 11.40 35.18 30.33
CA ALA A 188 10.36 35.00 29.33
C ALA A 188 9.73 36.38 29.04
N THR A 189 10.54 37.29 28.52
CA THR A 189 10.12 38.61 28.09
C THR A 189 9.39 38.43 26.77
N LEU A 190 8.32 39.19 26.59
CA LEU A 190 7.56 39.21 25.36
C LEU A 190 8.44 39.51 24.14
N GLU A 191 9.55 40.23 24.33
CA GLU A 191 10.53 40.57 23.29
C GLU A 191 11.26 39.32 22.77
N ALA A 192 11.72 38.44 23.65
CA ALA A 192 12.38 37.19 23.24
C ALA A 192 11.42 36.24 22.50
N MET A 193 10.15 36.19 22.92
CA MET A 193 9.13 35.41 22.21
C MET A 193 8.82 35.97 20.82
N LYS A 194 8.77 37.30 20.67
CA LYS A 194 8.59 37.96 19.36
C LYS A 194 9.76 37.63 18.42
N GLU A 195 11.00 37.73 18.90
CA GLU A 195 12.18 37.45 18.08
C GLU A 195 12.24 35.98 17.63
N MET A 196 11.90 35.03 18.52
CA MET A 196 11.80 33.62 18.15
C MET A 196 10.65 33.36 17.18
N PHE A 197 9.49 33.99 17.39
CA PHE A 197 8.36 33.86 16.49
C PHE A 197 8.72 34.36 15.09
N ASP A 198 9.41 35.50 14.97
CA ASP A 198 9.79 36.07 13.66
C ASP A 198 10.71 35.17 12.85
N LYS A 199 11.61 34.42 13.52
CA LYS A 199 12.54 33.46 12.89
C LYS A 199 11.85 32.17 12.41
N LEU A 200 10.60 31.89 12.81
CA LEU A 200 9.87 30.70 12.37
C LEU A 200 9.39 30.81 10.92
N LYS A 201 9.40 29.68 10.20
CA LYS A 201 8.78 29.56 8.88
C LYS A 201 7.26 29.77 8.97
N PRO A 202 6.58 30.23 7.91
CA PRO A 202 5.13 30.50 7.93
C PRO A 202 4.29 29.33 8.46
N MET A 203 4.60 28.09 8.06
CA MET A 203 3.89 26.90 8.54
C MET A 203 4.08 26.67 10.06
N ALA A 204 5.28 26.92 10.58
CA ALA A 204 5.58 26.76 12.00
C ALA A 204 4.97 27.89 12.85
N LYS A 205 4.88 29.11 12.30
CA LYS A 205 4.12 30.23 12.91
C LYS A 205 2.66 29.85 13.11
N MET A 206 2.03 29.27 12.08
CA MET A 206 0.63 28.84 12.15
C MET A 206 0.42 27.71 13.17
N ALA A 207 1.29 26.70 13.17
CA ALA A 207 1.24 25.61 14.15
C ALA A 207 1.38 26.14 15.59
N PHE A 208 2.29 27.08 15.81
CA PHE A 208 2.44 27.74 17.12
C PHE A 208 1.18 28.51 17.54
N LEU A 209 0.56 29.25 16.61
CA LEU A 209 -0.68 29.99 16.89
C LEU A 209 -1.86 29.05 17.19
N THR A 210 -2.00 27.94 16.47
CA THR A 210 -3.03 26.93 16.74
C THR A 210 -2.84 26.31 18.13
N TRP A 211 -1.61 25.91 18.46
CA TRP A 211 -1.29 25.36 19.77
C TRP A 211 -1.51 26.38 20.91
N ALA A 212 -1.13 27.64 20.71
CA ALA A 212 -1.34 28.71 21.68
C ALA A 212 -2.84 28.98 21.91
N ALA A 213 -3.64 28.96 20.84
CA ALA A 213 -5.09 29.11 20.92
C ALA A 213 -5.76 27.93 21.65
N GLU A 214 -5.37 26.68 21.33
CA GLU A 214 -5.84 25.48 22.03
C GLU A 214 -5.51 25.53 23.52
N SER A 215 -4.32 26.02 23.88
CA SER A 215 -3.88 26.12 25.28
C SER A 215 -4.72 27.09 26.13
N ILE A 216 -5.36 28.08 25.50
CA ILE A 216 -6.29 29.01 26.16
C ILE A 216 -7.77 28.65 25.91
N GLY A 217 -8.05 27.50 25.28
CA GLY A 217 -9.40 27.05 24.96
C GLY A 217 -10.09 27.84 23.83
N ALA A 218 -9.32 28.62 23.06
CA ALA A 218 -9.83 29.33 21.90
C ALA A 218 -9.76 28.44 20.65
N THR A 219 -10.89 28.26 19.97
CA THR A 219 -10.94 27.58 18.67
C THR A 219 -10.56 28.56 17.57
N THR A 220 -9.45 28.29 16.87
CA THR A 220 -9.07 29.06 15.67
C THR A 220 -9.70 28.42 14.44
N GLU A 221 -10.83 28.96 13.98
CA GLU A 221 -11.40 28.60 12.67
C GLU A 221 -10.59 29.28 11.56
N TYR A 222 -9.33 28.88 11.37
CA TYR A 222 -8.54 29.34 10.23
C TYR A 222 -8.89 28.50 9.01
N THR A 223 -9.96 28.88 8.32
CA THR A 223 -10.22 28.39 6.97
C THR A 223 -9.30 29.13 6.01
N ALA A 224 -8.16 28.52 5.70
CA ALA A 224 -7.30 29.00 4.62
C ALA A 224 -8.10 28.92 3.31
N LYS A 225 -8.75 30.03 2.91
CA LYS A 225 -9.22 30.21 1.54
C LYS A 225 -7.97 30.32 0.68
N ILE A 226 -7.41 29.17 0.30
CA ILE A 226 -6.37 29.09 -0.71
C ILE A 226 -7.05 29.54 -2.00
N LYS A 227 -6.88 30.82 -2.34
CA LYS A 227 -7.14 31.31 -3.69
C LYS A 227 -6.14 30.61 -4.59
N THR A 228 -6.58 29.54 -5.23
CA THR A 228 -5.88 28.94 -6.37
C THR A 228 -6.15 29.81 -7.58
N ASP A 229 -5.57 31.01 -7.58
CA ASP A 229 -5.43 31.82 -8.79
C ASP A 229 -4.18 31.25 -9.51
N PHE A 230 -4.35 30.09 -10.15
CA PHE A 230 -3.37 29.53 -11.07
C PHE A 230 -4.03 29.56 -12.45
N ASP A 231 -3.91 30.71 -13.10
CA ASP A 231 -4.31 30.95 -14.48
C ASP A 231 -3.54 29.97 -15.39
N GLU A 232 -4.30 29.19 -16.16
CA GLU A 232 -3.81 28.43 -17.32
C GLU A 232 -3.78 29.39 -18.53
N ASP A 233 -2.59 29.79 -18.95
CA ASP A 233 -2.27 30.23 -20.33
C ASP A 233 -1.35 29.19 -20.99
#